data_AF-A0A844ECT5-F1
#
_entry.id   AF-A0A844ECT5-F1
#
_cell.length_a   1.000
_cell.length_b   1.000
_cell.length_c   1.000
_cell.angle_alpha   90.00
_cell.angle_beta   90.00
_cell.angle_gamma   90.00
#
_symmetry.space_group_name_H-M   'P 1'
#
loop_
_entity.id
_entity.type
_entity.pdbx_description
1 polymer ?
#
loop_
_entity_poly.entity_id
_entity_poly.type
_entity_poly.pdbx_seq_one_letter_code
_entity_poly.pdbx_strand_id
1 'polypeptide(L)'
;VRRERMGHIELAAPVTHIWYFKGIPSRMGLVLDMSPRALEEIIYFASYVVTEPGNTPMEKKQLLSEREYREKKQEYGPRFSAQIGAEAIKTLLDDVDVNKEVIELKDELKNATGQKRTRAVRRLDILEAFVQSGNELSWMVMDAIPVIPPDLRPMVQLEGGRFATSDLNDLYRRVINRNNRLKRLLDLNAPGIIVQNEKRMLQEAVDALIDNGRRGRPVAGPGNRPLKSLSHMLKGKQGRFRQNLLGKRVDYSGRSVIDVGPHL
;
A
#
# COMPACT_ATOMS: atom_id res chain seq x y z
N VAL A 1 -15.90 24.75 0.72
CA VAL A 1 -16.21 23.59 1.62
C VAL A 1 -16.23 22.23 0.92
N ARG A 2 -17.16 21.89 0.01
CA ARG A 2 -17.27 20.53 -0.60
C ARG A 2 -16.07 20.09 -1.46
N ARG A 3 -15.23 21.04 -1.86
CA ARG A 3 -13.98 20.81 -2.60
C ARG A 3 -12.75 20.62 -1.72
N GLU A 4 -12.82 21.03 -0.45
CA GLU A 4 -11.64 21.11 0.44
C GLU A 4 -11.76 20.16 1.63
N ARG A 5 -12.98 19.93 2.13
CA ARG A 5 -13.20 19.08 3.30
C ARG A 5 -13.02 17.60 2.94
N MET A 6 -12.02 16.97 3.57
CA MET A 6 -11.77 15.54 3.47
C MET A 6 -12.60 14.76 4.50
N GLY A 7 -12.80 13.47 4.23
CA GLY A 7 -13.30 12.50 5.21
C GLY A 7 -12.26 11.42 5.47
N HIS A 8 -12.61 10.42 6.27
CA HIS A 8 -11.79 9.22 6.46
C HIS A 8 -12.68 7.97 6.52
N ILE A 9 -12.08 6.82 6.24
CA ILE A 9 -12.64 5.48 6.45
C ILE A 9 -11.74 4.80 7.47
N GLU A 10 -12.29 4.49 8.62
CA GLU A 10 -11.64 3.64 9.63
C GLU A 10 -11.69 2.17 9.17
N LEU A 11 -10.52 1.54 9.08
CA LEU A 11 -10.41 0.16 8.62
C LEU A 11 -10.67 -0.82 9.77
N ALA A 12 -11.35 -1.91 9.45
CA ALA A 12 -11.63 -3.00 10.40
C ALA A 12 -10.41 -3.85 10.71
N ALA A 13 -9.38 -3.77 9.88
CA ALA A 13 -8.07 -4.38 10.08
C ALA A 13 -7.01 -3.47 9.43
N PRO A 14 -5.79 -3.41 9.96
CA PRO A 14 -4.71 -2.63 9.36
C PRO A 14 -4.40 -3.13 7.95
N VAL A 15 -3.96 -2.22 7.08
CA VAL A 15 -3.66 -2.50 5.68
C VAL A 15 -2.30 -1.89 5.33
N THR A 16 -1.42 -2.69 4.71
CA THR A 16 -0.10 -2.19 4.31
C THR A 16 -0.22 -1.24 3.12
N HIS A 17 0.55 -0.15 3.13
CA HIS A 17 0.49 0.81 2.02
C HIS A 17 1.35 0.33 0.84
N ILE A 18 0.71 0.11 -0.32
CA ILE A 18 1.32 -0.53 -1.50
C ILE A 18 2.63 0.10 -2.00
N TRP A 19 2.79 1.42 -1.91
CA TRP A 19 4.02 2.08 -2.35
C TRP A 19 5.26 1.67 -1.54
N TYR A 20 5.12 1.31 -0.26
CA TYR A 20 6.27 1.04 0.60
C TYR A 20 6.81 -0.38 0.47
N PHE A 21 5.96 -1.39 0.18
CA PHE A 21 6.43 -2.76 -0.04
C PHE A 21 6.63 -3.14 -1.52
N LYS A 22 5.84 -2.58 -2.45
CA LYS A 22 6.05 -2.73 -3.92
C LYS A 22 6.91 -1.60 -4.51
N GLY A 23 7.46 -0.72 -3.68
CA GLY A 23 8.46 0.27 -4.05
C GLY A 23 9.68 -0.37 -4.71
N ILE A 24 10.33 0.34 -5.64
CA ILE A 24 11.68 -0.03 -6.10
C ILE A 24 12.61 1.12 -5.71
N PRO A 25 13.45 0.94 -4.67
CA PRO A 25 13.53 -0.22 -3.77
C PRO A 25 12.36 -0.29 -2.77
N SER A 26 12.10 -1.48 -2.22
CA SER A 26 11.07 -1.70 -1.20
C SER A 26 11.55 -1.15 0.14
N ARG A 27 10.88 -0.12 0.66
CA ARG A 27 11.27 0.52 1.93
C ARG A 27 11.01 -0.41 3.10
N MET A 28 9.84 -1.06 3.13
CA MET A 28 9.53 -2.08 4.14
C MET A 28 10.51 -3.25 4.06
N GLY A 29 10.86 -3.71 2.84
CA GLY A 29 11.80 -4.80 2.66
C GLY A 29 13.20 -4.48 3.17
N LEU A 30 13.69 -3.27 2.92
CA LEU A 30 14.99 -2.82 3.41
C LEU A 30 15.01 -2.67 4.93
N VAL A 31 13.98 -2.06 5.52
CA VAL A 31 13.88 -1.86 6.98
C VAL A 31 13.85 -3.21 7.72
N LEU A 32 12.96 -4.12 7.29
CA LEU A 32 12.81 -5.43 7.91
C LEU A 32 13.90 -6.43 7.51
N ASP A 33 14.77 -6.07 6.57
CA ASP A 33 15.73 -6.95 5.90
C ASP A 33 15.11 -8.19 5.22
N MET A 34 13.88 -8.06 4.75
CA MET A 34 13.11 -9.13 4.09
C MET A 34 13.04 -8.90 2.58
N SER A 35 12.99 -10.00 1.81
CA SER A 35 12.76 -9.90 0.37
C SER A 35 11.34 -9.36 0.09
N PRO A 36 11.12 -8.61 -1.02
CA PRO A 36 9.78 -8.16 -1.38
C PRO A 36 8.78 -9.31 -1.55
N ARG A 37 9.24 -10.46 -2.05
CA ARG A 37 8.42 -11.67 -2.19
C ARG A 37 7.98 -12.22 -0.82
N ALA A 38 8.88 -12.27 0.15
CA ALA A 38 8.55 -12.69 1.51
C ALA A 38 7.47 -11.79 2.13
N LEU A 39 7.61 -10.46 1.96
CA LEU A 39 6.60 -9.51 2.43
C LEU A 39 5.24 -9.73 1.76
N GLU A 40 5.22 -9.98 0.45
CA GLU A 40 3.97 -10.28 -0.27
C GLU A 40 3.29 -11.55 0.23
N GLU A 41 4.06 -12.62 0.48
CA GLU A 41 3.53 -13.87 1.01
C GLU A 41 2.88 -13.66 2.38
N ILE A 42 3.44 -12.81 3.24
CA ILE A 42 2.85 -12.47 4.54
C ILE A 42 1.60 -11.60 4.37
N ILE A 43 1.71 -10.50 3.62
CA ILE A 43 0.65 -9.49 3.47
C ILE A 43 -0.62 -10.09 2.84
N TYR A 44 -0.46 -11.01 1.88
CA TYR A 44 -1.57 -11.64 1.17
C TYR A 44 -2.00 -13.00 1.73
N PHE A 45 -1.65 -13.26 2.99
CA PHE A 45 -2.11 -14.43 3.74
C PHE A 45 -1.68 -15.79 3.13
N ALA A 46 -0.49 -15.86 2.54
CA ALA A 46 0.09 -17.10 2.03
C ALA A 46 1.01 -17.80 3.06
N SER A 47 1.79 -17.01 3.82
CA SER A 47 2.77 -17.52 4.78
C SER A 47 2.68 -16.76 6.10
N TYR A 48 2.84 -17.48 7.22
CA TYR A 48 3.02 -16.87 8.54
C TYR A 48 4.46 -16.38 8.71
N VAL A 49 4.66 -15.40 9.57
CA VAL A 49 5.99 -14.94 9.99
C VAL A 49 6.11 -15.03 11.50
N VAL A 50 7.24 -15.55 11.97
CA VAL A 50 7.57 -15.60 13.40
C VAL A 50 7.87 -14.18 13.90
N THR A 51 7.02 -13.68 14.79
CA THR A 51 7.20 -12.37 15.44
C THR A 51 8.03 -12.53 16.70
N GLU A 52 7.76 -13.57 17.49
CA GLU A 52 8.48 -13.88 18.72
C GLU A 52 8.88 -15.35 18.74
N PRO A 53 10.19 -15.66 18.64
CA PRO A 53 10.65 -17.06 18.65
C PRO A 53 10.59 -17.69 20.06
N GLY A 54 10.63 -16.89 21.13
CA GLY A 54 10.61 -17.39 22.51
C GLY A 54 11.72 -18.40 22.79
N ASN A 55 11.43 -19.44 23.59
CA ASN A 55 12.37 -20.52 23.93
C ASN A 55 12.24 -21.71 22.95
N THR A 56 12.19 -21.42 21.65
CA THR A 56 12.10 -22.43 20.58
C THR A 56 13.28 -22.26 19.61
N PRO A 57 13.62 -23.27 18.79
CA PRO A 57 14.70 -23.16 17.80
C PRO A 57 14.31 -22.30 16.59
N MET A 58 13.19 -21.57 16.65
CA MET A 58 12.70 -20.74 15.56
C MET A 58 13.47 -19.42 15.48
N GLU A 59 13.57 -18.86 14.29
CA GLU A 59 14.21 -17.56 14.09
C GLU A 59 13.17 -16.46 13.92
N LYS A 60 13.44 -15.26 14.45
CA LYS A 60 12.59 -14.09 14.20
C LYS A 60 12.59 -13.77 12.71
N LYS A 61 11.43 -13.41 12.15
CA LYS A 61 11.21 -13.17 10.70
C LYS A 61 11.27 -14.43 9.82
N GLN A 62 11.35 -15.63 10.40
CA GLN A 62 11.23 -16.88 9.66
C GLN A 62 9.82 -17.03 9.07
N LEU A 63 9.74 -17.41 7.80
CA LEU A 63 8.49 -17.73 7.12
C LEU A 63 8.06 -19.17 7.40
N LEU A 64 6.76 -19.37 7.64
CA LEU A 64 6.15 -20.67 7.83
C LEU A 64 4.95 -20.82 6.91
N SER A 65 4.90 -21.91 6.14
CA SER A 65 3.68 -22.30 5.45
C SER A 65 2.57 -22.64 6.45
N GLU A 66 1.31 -22.68 5.99
CA GLU A 66 0.19 -23.05 6.86
C GLU A 66 0.37 -24.43 7.51
N ARG A 67 0.94 -25.39 6.78
CA ARG A 67 1.23 -26.73 7.29
C ARG A 67 2.30 -26.69 8.39
N GLU A 68 3.43 -26.04 8.12
CA GLU A 68 4.53 -25.92 9.09
C GLU A 68 4.09 -25.16 10.34
N TYR A 69 3.30 -24.09 10.19
CA TYR A 69 2.74 -23.36 11.33
C TYR A 69 1.88 -24.28 12.22
N ARG A 70 1.03 -25.13 11.63
CA ARG A 70 0.21 -26.09 12.40
C ARG A 70 1.07 -27.13 13.12
N GLU A 71 2.05 -27.70 12.44
CA GLU A 71 2.98 -28.68 13.02
C GLU A 71 3.77 -28.07 14.18
N LYS A 72 4.37 -26.90 13.97
CA LYS A 72 5.14 -26.20 15.00
C LYS A 72 4.28 -25.75 16.17
N LYS A 73 3.04 -25.33 15.92
CA LYS A 73 2.08 -24.99 16.97
C LYS A 73 1.66 -26.21 17.80
N GLN A 74 1.61 -27.41 17.20
CA GLN A 74 1.39 -28.66 17.94
C GLN A 74 2.62 -29.05 18.78
N GLU A 75 3.83 -28.87 18.22
CA GLU A 75 5.09 -29.21 18.88
C GLU A 75 5.43 -28.30 20.06
N TYR A 76 5.37 -26.97 19.86
CA TYR A 76 5.83 -25.98 20.83
C TYR A 76 4.69 -25.26 21.57
N GLY A 77 3.44 -25.45 21.15
CA GLY A 77 2.29 -24.81 21.78
C GLY A 77 2.40 -23.27 21.74
N PRO A 78 2.16 -22.58 22.88
CA PRO A 78 2.22 -21.13 22.97
C PRO A 78 3.64 -20.56 23.16
N ARG A 79 4.70 -21.37 23.06
CA ARG A 79 6.08 -20.93 23.34
C ARG A 79 6.67 -19.99 22.29
N PHE A 80 6.06 -19.92 21.11
CA PHE A 80 6.42 -18.98 20.06
C PHE A 80 5.15 -18.33 19.49
N SER A 81 5.31 -17.14 18.94
CA SER A 81 4.25 -16.38 18.27
C SER A 81 4.58 -16.20 16.80
N ALA A 82 3.64 -16.57 15.94
CA ALA A 82 3.70 -16.28 14.52
C ALA A 82 2.37 -15.71 14.05
N GLN A 83 2.45 -14.64 13.27
CA GLN A 83 1.32 -13.87 12.78
C GLN A 83 1.32 -13.84 11.25
N ILE A 84 0.22 -13.37 10.65
CA ILE A 84 0.07 -13.25 9.20
C ILE A 84 -0.65 -11.95 8.83
N GLY A 85 -0.49 -11.49 7.59
CA GLY A 85 -1.13 -10.28 7.09
C GLY A 85 -0.44 -9.00 7.54
N ALA A 86 -1.14 -7.88 7.37
CA ALA A 86 -0.62 -6.55 7.70
C ALA A 86 -0.36 -6.35 9.20
N GLU A 87 -1.11 -7.03 10.08
CA GLU A 87 -0.90 -7.01 11.53
C GLU A 87 0.50 -7.53 11.89
N ALA A 88 0.92 -8.63 11.27
CA ALA A 88 2.25 -9.18 11.47
C ALA A 88 3.37 -8.21 11.05
N ILE A 89 3.17 -7.54 9.91
CA ILE A 89 4.12 -6.53 9.43
C ILE A 89 4.17 -5.34 10.37
N LYS A 90 3.02 -4.89 10.90
CA LYS A 90 2.96 -3.80 11.88
C LYS A 90 3.75 -4.15 13.14
N THR A 91 3.49 -5.31 13.73
CA THR A 91 4.23 -5.84 14.90
C THR A 91 5.74 -5.87 14.64
N LEU A 92 6.15 -6.39 13.47
CA LEU A 92 7.56 -6.45 13.12
C LEU A 92 8.20 -5.08 12.93
N LEU A 93 7.45 -4.06 12.49
CA LEU A 93 7.95 -2.69 12.32
C LEU A 93 8.03 -1.95 13.65
N ASP A 94 7.06 -2.18 14.55
CA ASP A 94 7.06 -1.61 15.91
C ASP A 94 8.21 -2.16 16.76
N ASP A 95 8.60 -3.41 16.54
CA ASP A 95 9.72 -4.07 17.23
C ASP A 95 11.11 -3.58 16.80
N VAL A 96 11.23 -2.77 15.74
CA VAL A 96 12.54 -2.33 15.22
C VAL A 96 13.01 -1.09 15.95
N ASP A 97 14.07 -1.23 16.74
CA ASP A 97 14.81 -0.09 17.29
C ASP A 97 15.72 0.51 16.20
N VAL A 98 15.24 1.60 15.61
CA VAL A 98 15.92 2.31 14.52
C VAL A 98 17.31 2.81 14.95
N ASN A 99 17.44 3.32 16.18
CA ASN A 99 18.70 3.89 16.64
C ASN A 99 19.77 2.81 16.81
N LYS A 100 19.39 1.68 17.41
CA LYS A 100 20.27 0.53 17.58
C LYS A 100 20.72 -0.04 16.24
N GLU A 101 19.78 -0.24 15.30
CA GLU A 101 20.08 -0.77 13.96
C GLU A 101 21.01 0.16 13.15
N VAL A 102 20.87 1.48 13.29
CA VAL A 102 21.78 2.45 12.66
C VAL A 102 23.22 2.29 13.17
N ILE A 103 23.40 2.08 14.48
CA ILE A 103 24.72 1.89 15.09
C ILE A 103 25.33 0.58 14.59
N GLU A 104 24.57 -0.52 14.64
CA GLU A 104 25.02 -1.84 14.20
C GLU A 104 25.40 -1.85 12.71
N LEU A 105 24.59 -1.21 11.85
CA LEU A 105 24.88 -1.11 10.42
C LEU A 105 26.13 -0.27 10.12
N LYS A 106 26.38 0.79 10.89
CA LYS A 106 27.61 1.59 10.75
C LYS A 106 28.86 0.78 11.06
N ASP A 107 28.79 -0.11 12.05
CA ASP A 107 29.90 -1.01 12.38
C ASP A 107 30.05 -2.13 11.34
N GLU A 108 28.95 -2.71 10.85
CA GLU A 108 28.97 -3.71 9.78
C GLU A 108 29.60 -3.15 8.50
N LEU A 109 29.30 -1.90 8.15
CA LEU A 109 29.81 -1.23 6.95
C LEU A 109 31.34 -1.05 6.93
N LYS A 110 32.02 -1.07 8.08
CA LYS A 110 33.48 -0.99 8.16
C LYS A 110 34.13 -2.24 7.54
N ASN A 111 33.50 -3.40 7.72
CA ASN A 111 34.02 -4.70 7.28
C ASN A 111 33.34 -5.22 6.01
N ALA A 112 32.14 -4.72 5.68
CA ALA A 112 31.38 -5.18 4.52
C ALA A 112 32.01 -4.77 3.19
N THR A 113 32.09 -5.73 2.26
CA THR A 113 32.57 -5.51 0.88
C THR A 113 31.53 -5.98 -0.16
N GLY A 114 31.65 -5.47 -1.39
CA GLY A 114 30.81 -5.88 -2.52
C GLY A 114 29.31 -5.61 -2.35
N GLN A 115 28.47 -6.58 -2.72
CA GLN A 115 27.01 -6.45 -2.71
C GLN A 115 26.41 -6.26 -1.31
N LYS A 116 27.01 -6.87 -0.28
CA LYS A 116 26.56 -6.71 1.12
C LYS A 116 26.68 -5.25 1.55
N ARG A 117 27.81 -4.61 1.23
CA ARG A 117 28.01 -3.18 1.48
C ARG A 117 26.96 -2.32 0.80
N THR A 118 26.68 -2.55 -0.49
CA THR A 118 25.67 -1.76 -1.23
C THR A 118 24.27 -1.88 -0.62
N ARG A 119 23.89 -3.07 -0.15
CA ARG A 119 22.60 -3.27 0.54
C ARG A 119 22.58 -2.58 1.90
N ALA A 120 23.63 -2.74 2.70
CA ALA A 120 23.76 -2.11 4.00
C ALA A 120 23.75 -0.57 3.92
N VAL A 121 24.42 0.02 2.92
CA VAL A 121 24.37 1.48 2.67
C VAL A 121 22.94 1.94 2.41
N ARG A 122 22.23 1.27 1.48
CA ARG A 122 20.83 1.64 1.16
C ARG A 122 19.88 1.48 2.35
N ARG A 123 20.14 0.50 3.23
CA ARG A 123 19.37 0.28 4.45
C ARG A 123 19.66 1.39 5.46
N LEU A 124 20.93 1.70 5.68
CA LEU A 124 21.37 2.78 6.55
C LEU A 124 20.79 4.13 6.12
N ASP A 125 20.86 4.47 4.82
CA ASP A 125 20.30 5.72 4.27
C ASP A 125 18.82 5.90 4.63
N ILE A 126 18.04 4.81 4.61
CA ILE A 126 16.62 4.83 4.96
C ILE A 126 16.43 5.03 6.46
N LEU A 127 17.14 4.25 7.28
CA LEU A 127 16.99 4.31 8.73
C LEU A 127 17.44 5.66 9.28
N GLU A 128 18.54 6.23 8.77
CA GLU A 128 18.96 7.59 9.13
C GLU A 128 17.91 8.64 8.74
N ALA A 129 17.28 8.50 7.57
CA ALA A 129 16.19 9.40 7.18
C ALA A 129 14.97 9.29 8.11
N PHE A 130 14.68 8.09 8.63
CA PHE A 130 13.63 7.92 9.64
C PHE A 130 13.99 8.58 10.98
N VAL A 131 15.23 8.42 11.46
CA VAL A 131 15.71 9.10 12.67
C VAL A 131 15.62 10.62 12.53
N GLN A 132 16.05 11.17 11.39
CA GLN A 132 16.03 12.61 11.15
C GLN A 132 14.62 13.18 11.01
N SER A 133 13.70 12.42 10.40
CA SER A 133 12.34 12.90 10.16
C SER A 133 11.39 12.73 11.35
N GLY A 134 11.75 11.89 12.33
CA GLY A 134 10.90 11.59 13.49
C GLY A 134 9.65 10.78 13.16
N ASN A 135 9.54 10.25 11.92
CA ASN A 135 8.42 9.40 11.54
C ASN A 135 8.60 7.98 12.10
N GLU A 136 7.49 7.36 12.49
CA GLU A 136 7.51 5.96 12.94
C GLU A 136 7.42 5.00 11.74
N LEU A 137 8.09 3.85 11.86
CA LEU A 137 8.11 2.82 10.81
C LEU A 137 6.73 2.21 10.57
N SER A 138 5.94 2.02 11.62
CA SER A 138 4.62 1.41 11.56
C SER A 138 3.58 2.26 10.82
N TRP A 139 3.83 3.55 10.60
CA TRP A 139 2.95 4.41 9.79
C TRP A 139 2.88 4.00 8.31
N MET A 140 3.80 3.13 7.85
CA MET A 140 3.69 2.50 6.54
C MET A 140 2.53 1.48 6.46
N VAL A 141 1.93 1.12 7.60
CA VAL A 141 0.71 0.34 7.74
C VAL A 141 -0.42 1.28 8.17
N MET A 142 -1.51 1.32 7.41
CA MET A 142 -2.61 2.25 7.64
C MET A 142 -3.72 1.60 8.45
N ASP A 143 -4.19 2.30 9.48
CA ASP A 143 -5.41 1.95 10.21
C ASP A 143 -6.65 2.70 9.67
N ALA A 144 -6.45 3.82 8.97
CA ALA A 144 -7.50 4.60 8.33
C ALA A 144 -7.06 5.15 6.97
N ILE A 145 -8.03 5.36 6.07
CA ILE A 145 -7.80 5.88 4.73
C ILE A 145 -8.53 7.21 4.53
N PRO A 146 -7.84 8.27 4.07
CA PRO A 146 -8.50 9.52 3.76
C PRO A 146 -9.38 9.41 2.50
N VAL A 147 -10.54 10.05 2.55
CA VAL A 147 -11.49 10.15 1.43
C VAL A 147 -11.39 11.54 0.83
N ILE A 148 -11.08 11.60 -0.47
CA ILE A 148 -10.99 12.88 -1.17
C ILE A 148 -12.36 13.58 -1.23
N PRO A 149 -12.37 14.93 -1.25
CA PRO A 149 -13.59 15.72 -1.32
C PRO A 149 -14.48 15.34 -2.52
N PRO A 150 -15.81 15.35 -2.38
CA PRO A 150 -16.75 14.89 -3.41
C PRO A 150 -16.61 15.65 -4.74
N ASP A 151 -16.28 16.94 -4.71
CA ASP A 151 -16.15 17.73 -5.94
C ASP A 151 -14.91 17.33 -6.77
N LEU A 152 -13.94 16.63 -6.16
CA LEU A 152 -12.79 16.05 -6.87
C LEU A 152 -13.11 14.66 -7.49
N ARG A 153 -14.27 14.10 -7.17
CA ARG A 153 -14.80 12.81 -7.66
C ARG A 153 -16.28 12.92 -8.05
N PRO A 154 -16.62 13.81 -9.00
CA PRO A 154 -18.00 14.17 -9.28
C PRO A 154 -18.82 12.99 -9.84
N MET A 155 -20.12 13.08 -9.61
CA MET A 155 -21.14 12.29 -10.27
C MET A 155 -22.03 13.30 -11.01
N VAL A 156 -22.00 13.27 -12.33
CA VAL A 156 -22.70 14.25 -13.17
C VAL A 156 -23.84 13.54 -13.89
N GLN A 157 -25.04 14.09 -13.78
CA GLN A 157 -26.19 13.61 -14.52
C GLN A 157 -26.05 14.01 -15.99
N LEU A 158 -26.24 13.04 -16.88
CA LEU A 158 -26.30 13.21 -18.32
C LEU A 158 -27.77 13.19 -18.77
N GLU A 159 -28.00 13.63 -20.01
CA GLU A 159 -29.30 13.50 -20.66
C GLU A 159 -29.79 12.04 -20.69
N GLY A 160 -31.10 11.84 -20.57
CA GLY A 160 -31.70 10.51 -20.52
C GLY A 160 -31.54 9.78 -19.17
N GLY A 161 -31.30 10.51 -18.08
CA GLY A 161 -31.29 9.97 -16.71
C GLY A 161 -30.05 9.13 -16.35
N ARG A 162 -29.01 9.15 -17.19
CA ARG A 162 -27.75 8.44 -16.94
C ARG A 162 -26.83 9.26 -16.04
N PHE A 163 -25.91 8.60 -15.35
CA PHE A 163 -24.89 9.26 -14.52
C PHE A 163 -23.50 8.92 -15.01
N ALA A 164 -22.69 9.95 -15.25
CA ALA A 164 -21.24 9.82 -15.41
C ALA A 164 -20.60 9.87 -14.02
N THR A 165 -19.84 8.83 -13.66
CA THR A 165 -19.20 8.71 -12.34
C THR A 165 -17.68 8.63 -12.51
N SER A 166 -16.95 9.20 -11.56
CA SER A 166 -15.50 9.00 -11.46
C SER A 166 -15.17 7.56 -11.06
N ASP A 167 -14.16 6.95 -11.72
CA ASP A 167 -13.61 5.63 -11.38
C ASP A 167 -13.24 5.49 -9.89
N LEU A 168 -12.83 6.59 -9.24
CA LEU A 168 -12.52 6.60 -7.82
C LEU A 168 -13.72 6.25 -6.94
N ASN A 169 -14.93 6.65 -7.32
CA ASN A 169 -16.13 6.31 -6.56
C ASN A 169 -16.37 4.81 -6.53
N ASP A 170 -16.06 4.10 -7.62
CA ASP A 170 -16.14 2.64 -7.66
C ASP A 170 -15.08 1.97 -6.77
N LEU A 171 -13.85 2.49 -6.77
CA LEU A 171 -12.77 1.99 -5.92
C LEU A 171 -13.07 2.23 -4.44
N TYR A 172 -13.53 3.43 -4.06
CA TYR A 172 -13.98 3.73 -2.69
C TYR A 172 -15.14 2.83 -2.26
N ARG A 173 -16.15 2.65 -3.12
CA ARG A 173 -17.29 1.77 -2.85
C ARG A 173 -16.84 0.33 -2.58
N ARG A 174 -15.87 -0.19 -3.34
CA ARG A 174 -15.29 -1.52 -3.10
C ARG A 174 -14.63 -1.60 -1.73
N VAL A 175 -13.79 -0.63 -1.36
CA VAL A 175 -13.14 -0.58 -0.04
C VAL A 175 -14.18 -0.55 1.09
N ILE A 176 -15.17 0.35 1.01
CA ILE A 176 -16.22 0.49 2.03
C ILE A 176 -17.01 -0.81 2.18
N ASN A 177 -17.40 -1.44 1.08
CA ASN A 177 -18.17 -2.68 1.11
C ASN A 177 -17.38 -3.84 1.74
N ARG A 178 -16.08 -3.96 1.40
CA ARG A 178 -15.19 -4.96 2.01
C ARG A 178 -14.97 -4.70 3.49
N ASN A 179 -14.75 -3.44 3.85
CA ASN A 179 -14.54 -3.04 5.24
C ASN A 179 -15.77 -3.33 6.11
N ASN A 180 -16.97 -2.94 5.65
CA ASN A 180 -18.22 -3.20 6.36
C ASN A 180 -18.54 -4.69 6.47
N ARG A 181 -18.21 -5.46 5.42
CA ARG A 181 -18.34 -6.92 5.45
C ARG A 181 -17.39 -7.56 6.46
N LEU A 182 -16.14 -7.10 6.51
CA LEU A 182 -15.16 -7.56 7.50
C LEU A 182 -15.61 -7.24 8.93
N LYS A 183 -16.10 -6.01 9.20
CA LYS A 183 -16.67 -5.66 10.53
C LYS A 183 -17.75 -6.65 10.95
N ARG A 184 -18.74 -6.89 10.08
CA ARG A 184 -19.81 -7.87 10.35
C ARG A 184 -19.31 -9.30 10.61
N LEU A 185 -18.28 -9.74 9.87
CA LEU A 185 -17.71 -11.07 10.07
C LEU A 185 -16.99 -11.20 11.42
N LEU A 186 -16.33 -10.13 11.87
CA LEU A 186 -15.71 -10.06 13.20
C LEU A 186 -16.78 -10.08 14.30
N ASP A 187 -17.86 -9.29 14.14
CA ASP A 187 -18.96 -9.23 15.12
C ASP A 187 -19.67 -10.59 15.29
N LEU A 188 -19.76 -11.37 14.21
CA LEU A 188 -20.35 -12.71 14.21
C LEU A 188 -19.38 -13.83 14.62
N ASN A 189 -18.15 -13.49 15.01
CA ASN A 189 -17.07 -14.45 15.31
C ASN A 189 -16.90 -15.51 14.20
N ALA A 190 -16.93 -15.07 12.94
CA ALA A 190 -16.81 -15.97 11.80
C ALA A 190 -15.48 -16.76 11.83
N PRO A 191 -15.44 -17.97 11.27
CA PRO A 191 -14.22 -18.78 11.20
C PRO A 191 -13.01 -18.05 10.62
N GLY A 192 -11.82 -18.31 11.19
CA GLY A 192 -10.59 -17.59 10.85
C GLY A 192 -10.24 -17.58 9.35
N ILE A 193 -10.53 -18.65 8.62
CA ILE A 193 -10.30 -18.74 7.16
C ILE A 193 -11.12 -17.68 6.40
N ILE A 194 -12.39 -17.49 6.79
CA ILE A 194 -13.28 -16.52 6.16
C ILE A 194 -12.80 -15.09 6.47
N VAL A 195 -12.41 -14.84 7.72
CA VAL A 195 -11.88 -13.55 8.16
C VAL A 195 -10.57 -13.23 7.43
N GLN A 196 -9.65 -14.18 7.32
CA GLN A 196 -8.38 -14.02 6.59
C GLN A 196 -8.63 -13.71 5.11
N ASN A 197 -9.56 -14.42 4.47
CA ASN A 197 -9.90 -14.12 3.08
C ASN A 197 -10.50 -12.70 2.94
N GLU A 198 -11.37 -12.26 3.84
CA GLU A 198 -11.93 -10.90 3.76
C GLU A 198 -10.88 -9.82 4.08
N LYS A 199 -9.96 -10.06 5.02
CA LYS A 199 -8.78 -9.21 5.26
C LYS A 199 -7.92 -9.09 4.00
N ARG A 200 -7.64 -10.22 3.32
CA ARG A 200 -6.94 -10.22 2.03
C ARG A 200 -7.70 -9.40 0.99
N MET A 201 -9.01 -9.60 0.84
CA MET A 201 -9.85 -8.85 -0.10
C MET A 201 -9.86 -7.34 0.18
N LEU A 202 -9.85 -6.94 1.46
CA LEU A 202 -9.75 -5.55 1.88
C LEU A 202 -8.40 -4.96 1.45
N GLN A 203 -7.28 -5.66 1.69
CA GLN A 203 -5.96 -5.24 1.24
C GLN A 203 -5.93 -5.02 -0.28
N GLU A 204 -6.46 -5.95 -1.10
CA GLU A 204 -6.46 -5.77 -2.56
C GLU A 204 -7.35 -4.59 -3.02
N ALA A 205 -8.46 -4.33 -2.31
CA ALA A 205 -9.33 -3.20 -2.62
C ALA A 205 -8.61 -1.86 -2.37
N VAL A 206 -7.85 -1.77 -1.28
CA VAL A 206 -7.05 -0.58 -0.93
C VAL A 206 -5.87 -0.42 -1.89
N ASP A 207 -5.20 -1.51 -2.23
CA ASP A 207 -4.15 -1.52 -3.26
C ASP A 207 -4.65 -0.94 -4.58
N ALA A 208 -5.84 -1.37 -5.02
CA ALA A 208 -6.46 -0.87 -6.24
C ALA A 208 -6.88 0.60 -6.15
N LEU A 209 -7.34 1.06 -4.98
CA LEU A 209 -7.66 2.47 -4.74
C LEU A 209 -6.42 3.36 -4.90
N ILE A 210 -5.28 2.93 -4.36
CA ILE A 210 -4.03 3.69 -4.40
C ILE A 210 -3.37 3.57 -5.78
N ASP A 211 -2.98 2.35 -6.19
CA ASP A 211 -2.22 2.10 -7.43
C ASP A 211 -2.70 0.82 -8.16
N ASN A 212 -3.83 0.94 -8.86
CA ASN A 212 -4.47 -0.16 -9.58
C ASN A 212 -3.55 -0.74 -10.67
N GLY A 213 -3.19 -2.02 -10.54
CA GLY A 213 -2.33 -2.73 -11.50
C GLY A 213 -0.89 -2.94 -11.03
N ARG A 214 -0.49 -2.38 -9.89
CA ARG A 214 0.88 -2.59 -9.35
C ARG A 214 1.11 -4.00 -8.81
N ARG A 215 0.04 -4.69 -8.38
CA ARG A 215 0.07 -6.06 -7.86
C ARG A 215 -0.29 -7.12 -8.91
N GLY A 216 -0.53 -6.74 -10.16
CA GLY A 216 -0.95 -7.69 -11.21
C GLY A 216 -2.08 -7.13 -12.06
N ARG A 217 -3.08 -7.96 -12.38
CA ARG A 217 -4.17 -7.56 -13.27
C ARG A 217 -4.98 -6.42 -12.63
N PRO A 218 -5.14 -5.28 -13.31
CA PRO A 218 -5.89 -4.16 -12.77
C PRO A 218 -7.36 -4.53 -12.63
N VAL A 219 -7.99 -3.99 -11.59
CA VAL A 219 -9.43 -4.04 -11.41
C VAL A 219 -10.09 -3.28 -12.56
N ALA A 220 -10.95 -3.98 -13.30
CA ALA A 220 -11.67 -3.44 -14.44
C ALA A 220 -13.08 -2.97 -14.05
N GLY A 221 -13.53 -1.92 -14.73
CA GLY A 221 -14.90 -1.43 -14.72
C GLY A 221 -15.71 -1.93 -15.93
N PRO A 222 -16.84 -1.27 -16.23
CA PRO A 222 -17.64 -1.57 -17.42
C PRO A 222 -16.79 -1.54 -18.70
N GLY A 223 -17.05 -2.48 -19.61
CA GLY A 223 -16.27 -2.62 -20.85
C GLY A 223 -14.85 -3.15 -20.65
N ASN A 224 -14.56 -3.82 -19.51
CA ASN A 224 -13.25 -4.40 -19.17
C ASN A 224 -12.09 -3.37 -19.17
N ARG A 225 -12.41 -2.07 -19.07
CA ARG A 225 -11.42 -1.00 -18.98
C ARG A 225 -10.86 -0.95 -17.55
N PRO A 226 -9.53 -0.83 -17.35
CA PRO A 226 -8.95 -0.65 -16.03
C PRO A 226 -9.42 0.67 -15.40
N LEU A 227 -9.82 0.60 -14.13
CA LEU A 227 -10.21 1.78 -13.35
C LEU A 227 -8.99 2.65 -13.03
N LYS A 228 -9.12 3.97 -13.17
CA LYS A 228 -8.07 4.93 -12.81
C LYS A 228 -8.02 5.10 -11.28
N SER A 229 -6.88 4.76 -10.67
CA SER A 229 -6.61 4.94 -9.24
C SER A 229 -6.06 6.34 -8.90
N LEU A 230 -5.84 6.61 -7.61
CA LEU A 230 -5.24 7.87 -7.14
C LEU A 230 -3.88 8.15 -7.80
N SER A 231 -2.99 7.15 -7.84
CA SER A 231 -1.70 7.27 -8.53
C SER A 231 -1.86 7.63 -10.00
N HIS A 232 -2.82 7.03 -10.71
CA HIS A 232 -3.05 7.28 -12.14
C HIS A 232 -3.56 8.69 -12.45
N MET A 233 -4.24 9.33 -11.49
CA MET A 233 -4.66 10.72 -11.65
C MET A 233 -3.48 11.69 -11.59
N LEU A 234 -2.41 11.34 -10.86
CA LEU A 234 -1.23 12.18 -10.72
C LEU A 234 -0.21 11.93 -11.84
N LYS A 235 0.07 10.66 -12.16
CA LYS A 235 1.12 10.26 -13.09
C LYS A 235 0.67 10.18 -14.56
N GLY A 236 1.65 10.20 -15.46
CA GLY A 236 1.45 9.97 -16.90
C GLY A 236 1.10 11.22 -17.72
N LYS A 237 0.92 11.04 -19.04
CA LYS A 237 0.63 12.14 -19.98
C LYS A 237 -0.71 12.82 -19.72
N GLN A 238 -1.72 12.03 -19.35
CA GLN A 238 -3.05 12.51 -18.92
C GLN A 238 -3.14 12.78 -17.41
N GLY A 239 -2.01 12.74 -16.69
CA GLY A 239 -1.95 13.02 -15.27
C GLY A 239 -1.95 14.52 -14.99
N ARG A 240 -2.28 14.88 -13.74
CA ARG A 240 -2.39 16.28 -13.29
C ARG A 240 -1.16 17.12 -13.60
N PHE A 241 0.04 16.60 -13.38
CA PHE A 241 1.29 17.37 -13.58
C PHE A 241 1.46 17.82 -15.04
N ARG A 242 1.40 16.89 -16.00
CA ARG A 242 1.66 17.23 -17.40
C ARG A 242 0.47 17.92 -18.06
N GLN A 243 -0.74 17.44 -17.81
CA GLN A 243 -1.92 17.93 -18.51
C GLN A 243 -2.48 19.23 -17.90
N ASN A 244 -2.57 19.32 -16.58
CA ASN A 244 -3.29 20.41 -15.93
C ASN A 244 -2.39 21.51 -15.37
N LEU A 245 -1.19 21.17 -14.88
CA LEU A 245 -0.27 22.18 -14.34
C LEU A 245 0.53 22.86 -15.45
N LEU A 246 1.06 22.09 -16.41
CA LEU A 246 1.85 22.62 -17.52
C LEU A 246 1.01 22.93 -18.78
N GLY A 247 -0.01 22.11 -19.06
CA GLY A 247 -0.82 22.20 -20.29
C GLY A 247 -2.12 22.99 -20.14
N LYS A 248 -2.12 24.10 -19.40
CA LYS A 248 -3.33 24.89 -19.18
C LYS A 248 -3.83 25.49 -20.49
N ARG A 249 -5.13 25.32 -20.76
CA ARG A 249 -5.81 26.10 -21.80
C ARG A 249 -5.89 27.54 -21.33
N VAL A 250 -5.62 28.47 -22.24
CA VAL A 250 -5.62 29.90 -21.95
C VAL A 250 -6.78 30.57 -22.69
N ASP A 251 -7.42 31.50 -22.00
CA ASP A 251 -8.39 32.40 -22.60
C ASP A 251 -7.67 33.37 -23.56
N TYR A 252 -8.43 34.09 -24.39
CA TYR A 252 -7.89 35.00 -25.42
C TYR A 252 -6.96 34.31 -26.43
N SER A 253 -7.29 33.08 -26.81
CA SER A 253 -6.58 32.34 -27.85
C SER A 253 -7.49 32.04 -29.04
N GLY A 254 -6.92 32.05 -30.24
CA GLY A 254 -7.58 31.72 -31.48
C GLY A 254 -6.68 30.87 -32.36
N ARG A 255 -7.28 30.07 -33.26
CA ARG A 255 -6.56 29.32 -34.27
C ARG A 255 -7.21 29.57 -35.62
N SER A 256 -6.42 29.99 -36.60
CA SER A 256 -6.82 30.14 -38.00
C SER A 256 -5.76 29.53 -38.90
N VAL A 257 -6.10 29.34 -40.18
CA VAL A 257 -5.13 29.02 -41.23
C VAL A 257 -4.40 30.31 -41.60
N ILE A 258 -3.07 30.22 -41.75
CA ILE A 258 -2.23 31.34 -42.20
C ILE A 258 -2.19 31.38 -43.73
N ASP A 259 -2.15 32.59 -44.28
CA ASP A 259 -1.96 32.85 -45.71
C ASP A 259 -0.72 33.76 -45.91
N VAL A 260 -0.18 33.82 -47.12
CA VAL A 260 1.13 34.41 -47.45
C VAL A 260 1.21 35.91 -47.15
N GLY A 261 0.08 36.63 -47.16
CA GLY A 261 0.01 38.05 -46.80
C GLY A 261 1.03 38.94 -47.53
N PRO A 262 1.05 38.97 -48.88
CA PRO A 262 2.13 39.58 -49.67
C PRO A 262 2.29 41.12 -49.52
N HIS A 263 1.40 41.77 -48.76
CA HIS A 263 1.36 43.23 -48.57
C HIS A 263 1.27 43.65 -47.09
N LEU A 264 1.47 42.72 -46.15
CA LEU A 264 1.54 42.97 -44.70
C LEU A 264 2.98 43.00 -44.19
#